data_AF-A0A7K3L1Q6-F1
#
_entry.id   AF-A0A7K3L1Q6-F1
#
_cell.length_a   1.000
_cell.length_b   1.000
_cell.length_c   1.000
_cell.angle_alpha   90.00
_cell.angle_beta   90.00
_cell.angle_gamma   90.00
#
_symmetry.space_group_name_H-M   'P 1'
#
loop_
_entity.id
_entity.type
_entity.pdbx_description
1 polymer ?
#
loop_
_entity_poly.entity_id
_entity_poly.type
_entity_poly.pdbx_seq_one_letter_code
_entity_poly.pdbx_strand_id
1 'polypeptide(L)' 'MMTRKDGRLMEQYVDVYQGREIKVETHLAKGNDDSSSRSLRLYFGFDRESGRIVVSSVGKHLDSYLTRSMR' A
#
# COMPACT_ATOMS: atom_id res chain seq x y z
N MET A 1 25.34 11.53 -2.33
CA MET A 1 25.28 10.15 -2.85
C MET A 1 23.80 9.79 -2.98
N MET A 2 23.35 9.41 -4.18
CA MET A 2 21.94 9.21 -4.53
C MET A 2 21.31 8.04 -3.76
N THR A 3 20.35 8.30 -2.89
CA THR A 3 19.34 7.32 -2.43
C THR A 3 18.12 7.31 -3.37
N ARG A 4 18.39 7.39 -4.68
CA ARG A 4 17.45 6.93 -5.72
C ARG A 4 17.80 5.46 -5.97
N LYS A 5 16.85 4.54 -5.72
CA LYS A 5 16.93 3.06 -5.89
C LYS A 5 17.37 2.26 -4.65
N ASP A 6 16.56 2.26 -3.60
CA ASP A 6 16.40 1.00 -2.89
C ASP A 6 14.91 0.73 -2.66
N GLY A 7 14.32 -0.06 -3.55
CA GLY A 7 12.91 -0.47 -3.45
C GLY A 7 12.62 -1.33 -2.21
N ARG A 8 13.66 -1.68 -1.44
CA ARG A 8 13.59 -2.45 -0.18
C ARG A 8 13.29 -1.58 1.05
N LEU A 9 13.30 -0.26 0.90
CA LEU A 9 12.93 0.70 1.96
C LEU A 9 11.45 1.12 1.93
N MET A 10 10.68 0.63 0.95
CA MET A 10 9.22 0.67 1.02
C MET A 10 8.82 -0.40 2.04
N GLU A 11 8.35 0.02 3.22
CA GLU A 11 7.75 -0.89 4.20
C GLU A 11 6.66 -1.66 3.47
N GLN A 12 6.81 -2.98 3.37
CA GLN A 12 5.81 -3.76 2.68
C GLN A 12 4.54 -3.67 3.51
N TYR A 13 3.51 -3.01 2.97
CA TYR A 13 2.20 -2.99 3.62
C TYR A 13 1.70 -4.45 3.62
N VAL A 14 1.68 -5.06 4.80
CA VAL A 14 1.19 -6.41 5.05
C VAL A 14 -0.12 -6.27 5.81
N ASP A 15 -1.11 -7.06 5.41
CA ASP A 15 -2.39 -7.17 6.10
C ASP A 15 -2.65 -8.63 6.47
N VAL A 16 -3.62 -8.89 7.32
CA VAL A 16 -4.00 -10.23 7.75
C VAL A 16 -5.40 -10.56 7.26
N TYR A 17 -5.48 -11.48 6.29
CA TYR A 17 -6.74 -12.00 5.79
C TYR A 17 -6.92 -13.45 6.23
N GLN A 18 -8.00 -13.73 6.97
CA GLN A 18 -8.30 -15.07 7.49
C GLN A 18 -7.13 -15.71 8.26
N GLY A 19 -6.38 -14.90 9.03
CA GLY A 19 -5.24 -15.36 9.80
C GLY A 19 -3.95 -15.56 8.98
N ARG A 20 -3.93 -15.17 7.71
CA ARG A 20 -2.76 -15.26 6.82
C ARG A 20 -2.27 -13.87 6.46
N GLU A 21 -0.95 -13.69 6.48
CA GLU A 21 -0.32 -12.48 5.98
C GLU A 21 -0.47 -12.39 4.46
N ILE A 22 -0.96 -11.24 4.00
CA ILE A 22 -1.09 -10.90 2.59
C ILE A 22 -0.30 -9.62 2.31
N LYS A 23 0.49 -9.64 1.24
CA LYS A 23 1.18 -8.44 0.76
C LYS A 23 0.20 -7.58 -0.02
N VAL A 24 -0.03 -6.36 0.44
CA VAL A 24 -1.06 -5.44 -0.08
C VAL A 24 -0.46 -4.11 -0.56
N GLU A 25 0.84 -4.09 -0.87
CA GLU A 25 1.56 -2.94 -1.47
C GLU A 25 0.97 -2.53 -2.83
N THR A 26 0.40 -3.49 -3.55
CA THR A 26 -0.16 -3.24 -4.88
C THR A 26 -1.39 -2.36 -4.74
N HIS A 27 -1.42 -1.26 -5.47
CA HIS A 27 -2.58 -0.37 -5.46
C HIS A 27 -2.96 0.13 -6.84
N LEU A 28 -4.26 0.32 -7.03
CA LEU A 28 -4.79 1.11 -8.14
C LEU A 28 -5.04 2.54 -7.68
N ALA A 29 -4.73 3.46 -8.57
CA ALA A 29 -4.69 4.89 -8.30
C ALA A 29 -5.56 5.65 -9.29
N LYS A 30 -6.48 6.48 -8.78
CA LYS A 30 -7.17 7.52 -9.55
C LYS A 30 -6.94 8.86 -8.86
N GLY A 31 -6.53 9.87 -9.62
CA GLY A 31 -6.19 11.18 -9.06
C GLY A 31 -4.86 11.18 -8.29
N ASN A 32 -4.35 12.40 -8.07
CA ASN A 32 -3.09 12.68 -7.39
C ASN A 32 -3.23 13.72 -6.26
N ASP A 33 -4.45 14.18 -5.99
CA ASP A 33 -4.76 15.15 -4.94
C ASP A 33 -5.69 14.49 -3.91
N ASP A 34 -5.15 14.13 -2.75
CA ASP A 34 -5.91 13.49 -1.66
C ASP A 34 -6.97 14.40 -1.02
N SER A 35 -6.98 15.69 -1.33
CA SER A 35 -8.05 16.60 -0.93
C SER A 35 -9.24 16.54 -1.89
N SER A 36 -9.04 16.02 -3.10
CA SER A 36 -10.10 15.88 -4.09
C SER A 36 -10.99 14.68 -3.81
N SER A 37 -12.31 14.87 -3.88
CA SER A 37 -13.30 13.79 -3.85
C SER A 37 -13.18 12.83 -5.06
N ARG A 38 -12.35 13.17 -6.04
CA ARG A 38 -12.06 12.32 -7.21
C ARG A 38 -10.78 11.50 -7.05
N SER A 39 -10.05 11.65 -5.95
CA SER A 39 -8.87 10.83 -5.64
C SER A 39 -9.26 9.56 -4.91
N LEU A 40 -8.69 8.43 -5.34
CA LEU A 40 -8.88 7.13 -4.74
C LEU A 40 -7.62 6.28 -4.90
N ARG A 41 -7.29 5.55 -3.83
CA ARG A 41 -6.31 4.48 -3.79
C ARG A 41 -7.03 3.22 -3.31
N LEU A 42 -6.85 2.13 -4.07
CA LEU A 42 -7.34 0.80 -3.76
C LEU A 42 -6.13 -0.09 -3.48
N TYR A 43 -5.88 -0.42 -2.23
CA TYR A 43 -4.80 -1.33 -1.81
C TYR A 43 -5.33 -2.75 -1.79
N PHE A 44 -4.64 -3.67 -2.45
CA PHE A 44 -5.06 -5.06 -2.56
C PHE A 44 -3.88 -6.01 -2.65
N GLY A 45 -4.14 -7.26 -2.27
CA GLY A 45 -3.20 -8.36 -2.32
C GLY A 45 -3.88 -9.60 -2.91
N PHE A 46 -3.07 -10.56 -3.38
CA PHE A 46 -3.58 -11.85 -3.82
C PHE A 46 -3.35 -12.90 -2.74
N ASP A 47 -4.43 -13.45 -2.18
CA ASP A 47 -4.35 -14.59 -1.27
C ASP A 47 -4.23 -15.88 -2.11
N ARG A 48 -3.06 -16.52 -2.04
CA ARG A 48 -2.78 -17.73 -2.81
C ARG A 48 -3.57 -18.94 -2.35
N GLU A 49 -4.00 -18.98 -1.08
CA GLU A 49 -4.73 -20.11 -0.54
C GLU A 49 -6.18 -20.13 -1.02
N SER A 50 -6.87 -18.98 -0.93
CA SER A 50 -8.24 -18.88 -1.44
C SER A 50 -8.33 -18.57 -2.94
N GLY A 51 -7.22 -18.19 -3.58
CA GLY A 51 -7.18 -17.78 -4.99
C GLY A 51 -7.89 -16.45 -5.26
N ARG A 52 -7.99 -15.57 -4.25
CA ARG A 52 -8.78 -14.34 -4.30
C ARG A 52 -7.89 -13.10 -4.30
N ILE A 53 -8.39 -12.05 -4.95
CA ILE A 53 -7.91 -10.69 -4.70
C ILE A 53 -8.61 -10.18 -3.44
N VAL A 54 -7.82 -9.81 -2.45
CA VAL A 54 -8.28 -9.25 -1.17
C VAL A 54 -8.00 -7.76 -1.18
N VAL A 55 -9.05 -6.96 -1.02
CA VAL A 55 -8.95 -5.51 -0.84
C VAL A 55 -8.66 -5.23 0.63
N SER A 56 -7.51 -4.62 0.91
CA SER A 56 -7.09 -4.24 2.26
C SER A 56 -7.62 -2.87 2.66
N SER A 57 -7.52 -1.89 1.74
CA SER A 57 -7.97 -0.52 2.01
C SER A 57 -8.50 0.16 0.75
N VAL A 58 -9.52 1.00 0.92
CA VAL A 58 -10.12 1.84 -0.11
C VAL A 58 -10.24 3.26 0.44
N GLY A 59 -9.58 4.23 -0.18
CA GLY A 59 -9.68 5.61 0.29
C GLY A 59 -8.59 6.51 -0.24
N LYS A 60 -8.18 7.46 0.59
CA LYS A 60 -7.04 8.35 0.29
C LYS A 60 -5.73 7.56 0.31
N HIS A 61 -4.66 8.18 -0.12
CA HIS A 61 -3.33 7.63 0.10
C HIS A 61 -3.13 7.29 1.58
N LEU A 62 -2.65 6.08 1.86
CA LEU A 62 -2.27 5.72 3.23
C LEU A 62 -0.95 6.43 3.56
N ASP A 63 -0.93 7.19 4.65
CA ASP A 63 0.31 7.77 5.15
C ASP A 63 1.26 6.63 5.56
N SER A 64 2.29 6.40 4.75
CA SER A 64 3.35 5.46 5.11
C SER A 64 4.14 6.09 6.25
N TYR A 65 4.07 5.50 7.45
CA TYR A 65 4.64 6.03 8.70
C TYR A 65 6.19 6.07 8.72
N LEU A 66 6.87 5.80 7.59
CA LEU A 66 8.33 5.78 7.47
C LEU A 66 8.96 7.04 6.87
N THR A 67 8.35 8.22 7.04
CA THR A 67 9.20 9.42 7.18
C THR A 67 9.85 9.41 8.56
N ARG A 68 10.74 8.42 8.81
CA ARG A 68 11.82 8.60 9.78
C ARG A 68 12.70 9.70 9.20
N SER A 69 12.40 10.95 9.54
CA SER A 69 13.38 12.02 9.44
C SER A 69 14.59 11.56 10.26
N MET A 70 15.66 11.19 9.58
CA MET A 70 16.97 11.14 10.22
C MET A 70 17.24 12.54 10.74
N ARG A 71 17.28 12.68 12.06
CA ARG A 71 17.80 13.86 12.74
C ARG A 71 19.32 13.74 12.82
#